data_AF-A0A6B1HD47-F1
#
_entry.id   AF-A0A6B1HD47-F1
#
_cell.length_a   1.000
_cell.length_b   1.000
_cell.length_c   1.000
_cell.angle_alpha   90.00
_cell.angle_beta   90.00
_cell.angle_gamma   90.00
#
_symmetry.space_group_name_H-M   'P 1'
#
loop_
_entity.id
_entity.type
_entity.pdbx_description
1 polymer ?
#
loop_
_entity_poly.entity_id
_entity_poly.type
_entity_poly.pdbx_seq_one_letter_code
_entity_poly.pdbx_strand_id
1 'polypeptide(L)'
;MNDPGGDLNRVWATPFYRSRTETERAGRLRDYILANEGESRRKLNSPQRAHPGVFESEFNFLDWPSPVTRELKQFLLGHLAGVVRNATGLDEAATARLRIHHHCWFHITRNGGYF
;
A
#
# COMPACT_ATOMS: atom_id res chain seq x y z
N MET A 1 21.85 -13.35 37.92
CA MET A 1 20.82 -13.90 37.02
C MET A 1 21.26 -13.52 35.62
N ASN A 2 21.83 -14.46 34.86
CA ASN A 2 22.38 -14.18 33.54
C ASN A 2 21.21 -14.03 32.55
N ASP A 3 21.16 -12.89 31.87
CA ASP A 3 20.34 -12.70 30.68
C ASP A 3 20.78 -13.77 29.66
N PRO A 4 19.92 -14.70 29.23
CA PRO A 4 20.31 -15.70 28.24
C PRO A 4 20.46 -14.96 26.92
N GLY A 5 21.67 -14.47 26.65
CA GLY A 5 22.03 -13.71 25.47
C GLY A 5 21.60 -14.42 24.21
N GLY A 6 20.41 -14.09 23.73
CA GLY A 6 19.90 -14.49 22.44
C GLY A 6 20.41 -13.51 21.40
N ASP A 7 21.14 -14.01 20.41
CA ASP A 7 21.51 -13.22 19.25
C ASP A 7 20.46 -13.43 18.14
N LEU A 8 19.97 -12.34 17.56
CA LEU A 8 19.01 -12.37 16.48
C LEU A 8 19.77 -12.33 15.16
N ASN A 9 19.83 -13.45 14.45
CA ASN A 9 20.47 -13.51 13.14
C ASN A 9 19.73 -12.59 12.16
N ARG A 10 20.37 -11.48 11.79
CA ARG A 10 19.85 -10.49 10.82
C ARG A 10 20.23 -10.84 9.38
N VAL A 11 21.08 -11.83 9.17
CA VAL A 11 21.54 -12.23 7.84
C VAL A 11 20.42 -13.05 7.19
N TRP A 12 19.97 -12.61 6.01
CA TRP A 12 18.85 -13.18 5.25
C TRP A 12 17.45 -13.05 5.90
N ALA A 13 17.31 -12.23 6.94
CA ALA A 13 16.00 -11.94 7.51
C ALA A 13 15.14 -11.14 6.52
N THR A 14 13.87 -11.51 6.36
CA THR A 14 12.91 -10.71 5.59
C THR A 14 12.40 -9.56 6.48
N PRO A 15 12.72 -8.29 6.16
CA PRO A 15 12.25 -7.17 6.97
C PRO A 15 10.74 -7.00 6.79
N PHE A 16 10.01 -6.91 7.91
CA PHE A 16 8.61 -6.53 7.93
C PHE A 16 8.46 -5.11 8.43
N TYR A 17 7.82 -4.26 7.63
CA TYR A 17 7.50 -2.89 8.00
C TYR A 17 6.03 -2.76 8.38
N ARG A 18 5.76 -2.09 9.50
CA ARG A 18 4.40 -1.75 9.94
C ARG A 18 4.35 -0.29 10.38
N SER A 19 3.40 0.46 9.82
CA SER A 19 3.01 1.77 10.30
C SER A 19 1.50 1.85 10.51
N ARG A 20 1.04 2.95 11.09
CA ARG A 20 -0.38 3.29 11.20
C ARG A 20 -0.61 4.62 10.52
N THR A 21 -1.72 4.74 9.80
CA THR A 21 -2.29 6.04 9.46
C THR A 21 -3.17 6.51 10.62
N GLU A 22 -3.43 7.80 10.68
CA GLU A 22 -4.44 8.36 11.56
C GLU A 22 -5.87 8.03 11.07
N THR A 23 -6.84 8.06 11.99
CA THR A 23 -8.23 7.60 11.83
C THR A 23 -9.04 8.42 10.81
N GLU A 24 -8.85 9.73 10.76
CA GLU A 24 -9.49 10.65 9.83
C GLU A 24 -9.12 10.34 8.37
N ARG A 25 -7.83 10.21 8.02
CA ARG A 25 -7.39 9.80 6.68
C ARG A 25 -7.92 8.41 6.33
N ALA A 26 -7.93 7.48 7.27
CA ALA A 26 -8.53 6.16 7.05
C ALA A 26 -10.03 6.26 6.73
N GLY A 27 -10.78 7.09 7.47
CA GLY A 27 -12.20 7.35 7.23
C GLY A 27 -12.45 7.99 5.86
N ARG A 28 -11.73 9.07 5.54
CA ARG A 28 -11.82 9.76 4.23
C ARG A 28 -11.48 8.82 3.07
N LEU A 29 -10.44 7.98 3.23
CA LEU A 29 -10.06 7.00 2.23
C LEU A 29 -11.15 5.96 2.02
N ARG A 30 -11.71 5.41 3.10
CA ARG A 30 -12.82 4.46 3.04
C ARG A 30 -14.01 5.05 2.28
N ASP A 31 -14.43 6.25 2.67
CA ASP A 31 -15.62 6.88 2.09
C ASP A 31 -15.39 7.20 0.60
N TYR A 32 -14.19 7.66 0.23
CA TYR A 32 -13.81 7.88 -1.16
C TYR A 32 -13.79 6.58 -1.99
N ILE A 33 -13.26 5.48 -1.43
CA ILE A 33 -13.26 4.16 -2.06
C ILE A 33 -14.68 3.69 -2.33
N LEU A 34 -15.56 3.74 -1.33
CA LEU A 34 -16.94 3.29 -1.45
C LEU A 34 -17.74 4.14 -2.45
N ALA A 35 -17.51 5.46 -2.48
CA ALA A 35 -18.16 6.36 -3.44
C ALA A 35 -17.71 6.14 -4.89
N ASN A 36 -16.56 5.49 -5.11
CA ASN A 36 -16.02 5.18 -6.43
C ASN A 36 -16.18 3.69 -6.81
N GLU A 37 -17.02 2.96 -6.10
CA GLU A 37 -17.45 1.63 -6.52
C GLU A 37 -18.38 1.76 -7.74
N GLY A 38 -17.85 1.51 -8.93
CA GLY A 38 -18.63 1.60 -10.15
C GLY A 38 -17.90 0.99 -11.33
N GLU A 39 -18.65 0.63 -12.37
CA GLU A 39 -18.12 -0.11 -13.52
C GLU A 39 -17.04 0.68 -14.28
N SER A 40 -17.15 2.01 -14.34
CA SER A 40 -16.13 2.90 -14.94
C SER A 40 -14.80 2.89 -14.20
N ARG A 41 -14.77 2.41 -12.95
CA ARG A 41 -13.59 2.30 -12.10
C ARG A 41 -13.13 0.86 -11.93
N ARG A 42 -13.93 -0.11 -12.37
CA ARG A 42 -13.60 -1.54 -12.31
C ARG A 42 -12.47 -1.84 -13.28
N LYS A 43 -11.64 -2.80 -12.91
CA LYS A 43 -10.66 -3.35 -13.85
C LYS A 43 -11.34 -4.07 -15.01
N LEU A 44 -11.22 -3.52 -16.22
CA LEU A 44 -11.93 -4.02 -17.40
C LEU A 44 -11.34 -5.33 -17.96
N ASN A 45 -10.01 -5.47 -17.89
CA ASN A 45 -9.28 -6.59 -18.49
C ASN A 45 -8.47 -7.36 -17.44
N SER A 46 -9.12 -7.81 -16.36
CA SER A 46 -8.41 -8.64 -15.38
C SER A 46 -8.11 -10.01 -15.97
N PRO A 47 -6.85 -10.48 -15.94
CA PRO A 47 -6.53 -11.86 -16.33
C PRO A 47 -7.09 -12.88 -15.33
N GLN A 48 -7.47 -12.43 -14.14
CA GLN A 48 -8.10 -13.24 -13.11
C GLN A 48 -9.62 -13.13 -13.22
N ARG A 49 -10.32 -14.26 -13.01
CA ARG A 49 -11.79 -14.28 -13.00
C ARG A 49 -12.29 -13.44 -11.83
N ALA A 50 -13.31 -12.61 -12.07
CA ALA A 50 -13.94 -11.85 -11.00
C ALA A 50 -14.50 -12.80 -9.91
N HIS A 51 -14.17 -12.50 -8.66
CA HIS A 51 -14.70 -13.24 -7.51
C HIS A 51 -16.08 -12.69 -7.13
N PRO A 52 -17.09 -13.56 -6.88
CA PRO A 52 -18.37 -13.13 -6.36
C PRO A 52 -18.20 -12.32 -5.07
N GLY A 53 -18.89 -11.17 -4.99
CA GLY A 53 -18.81 -10.29 -3.81
C GLY A 53 -17.52 -9.45 -3.71
N VAL A 54 -16.66 -9.44 -4.74
CA VAL A 54 -15.45 -8.60 -4.78
C VAL A 54 -15.51 -7.60 -5.92
N PHE A 55 -15.32 -6.33 -5.57
CA PHE A 55 -14.98 -5.26 -6.52
C PHE A 55 -13.47 -5.07 -6.54
N GLU A 56 -12.87 -4.98 -7.72
CA GLU A 56 -11.46 -4.62 -7.92
C GLU A 56 -11.39 -3.38 -8.82
N SER A 57 -10.77 -2.32 -8.30
CA SER A 57 -10.52 -1.12 -9.09
C SER A 57 -9.42 -1.34 -10.13
N GLU A 58 -9.34 -0.45 -11.11
CA GLU A 58 -8.17 -0.39 -11.99
C GLU A 58 -6.88 -0.06 -11.21
N PHE A 59 -5.72 -0.41 -11.78
CA PHE A 59 -4.41 -0.44 -11.09
C PHE A 59 -3.70 0.92 -11.00
N ASN A 60 -4.43 2.00 -11.22
CA ASN A 60 -3.93 3.38 -11.24
C ASN A 60 -4.57 4.26 -10.14
N PHE A 61 -5.04 3.66 -9.03
CA PHE A 61 -5.79 4.37 -7.98
C PHE A 61 -5.05 5.60 -7.43
N LEU A 62 -3.72 5.50 -7.21
CA LEU A 62 -2.91 6.61 -6.73
C LEU A 62 -2.70 7.74 -7.76
N ASP A 63 -3.04 7.50 -9.03
CA ASP A 63 -2.97 8.50 -10.10
C ASP A 63 -4.31 9.19 -10.37
N TRP A 64 -5.38 8.81 -9.67
CA TRP A 64 -6.67 9.48 -9.80
C TRP A 64 -6.59 10.93 -9.30
N PRO A 65 -7.29 11.88 -9.94
CA PRO A 65 -7.18 13.31 -9.62
C PRO A 65 -8.01 13.69 -8.38
N SER A 66 -7.62 13.22 -7.19
CA SER A 66 -8.27 13.52 -5.91
C SER A 66 -7.25 13.90 -4.83
N PRO A 67 -7.59 14.83 -3.92
CA PRO A 67 -6.77 15.08 -2.74
C PRO A 67 -6.51 13.81 -1.90
N VAL A 68 -7.52 12.94 -1.78
CA VAL A 68 -7.43 11.70 -0.98
C VAL A 68 -6.37 10.75 -1.52
N THR A 69 -6.34 10.54 -2.84
CA THR A 69 -5.35 9.67 -3.49
C THR A 69 -3.96 10.29 -3.50
N ARG A 70 -3.85 11.62 -3.63
CA ARG A 70 -2.59 12.36 -3.53
C ARG A 70 -1.97 12.24 -2.14
N GLU A 71 -2.75 12.47 -1.09
CA GLU A 71 -2.31 12.32 0.29
C GLU A 71 -1.88 10.88 0.59
N LEU A 72 -2.66 9.89 0.13
CA LEU A 72 -2.31 8.47 0.27
C LEU A 72 -0.99 8.15 -0.44
N LYS A 73 -0.80 8.65 -1.67
CA LYS A 73 0.43 8.47 -2.44
C LYS A 73 1.64 9.03 -1.71
N GLN A 74 1.55 10.26 -1.19
CA GLN A 74 2.62 10.87 -0.40
C GLN A 74 2.94 10.04 0.86
N PHE A 75 1.90 9.60 1.58
CA PHE A 75 2.06 8.78 2.78
C PHE A 75 2.77 7.44 2.47
N LEU A 76 2.27 6.68 1.49
CA LEU A 76 2.82 5.37 1.13
C LEU A 76 4.25 5.47 0.59
N LEU A 77 4.52 6.42 -0.33
CA LEU A 77 5.84 6.57 -0.94
C LEU A 77 6.88 7.10 0.06
N GLY A 78 6.48 7.96 1.00
CA GLY A 78 7.35 8.41 2.09
C GLY A 78 7.78 7.25 3.01
N HIS A 79 6.83 6.39 3.38
CA HIS A 79 7.13 5.17 4.14
C HIS A 79 8.03 4.22 3.36
N LEU A 80 7.73 3.96 2.08
CA LEU A 80 8.53 3.07 1.23
C LEU A 80 9.97 3.58 1.07
N ALA A 81 10.17 4.87 0.82
CA ALA A 81 11.50 5.46 0.73
C ALA A 81 12.29 5.28 2.04
N GLY A 82 11.66 5.49 3.20
CA GLY A 82 12.27 5.25 4.50
C GLY A 82 12.64 3.78 4.74
N VAL A 83 11.79 2.84 4.33
CA VAL A 83 12.07 1.40 4.41
C VAL A 83 13.24 1.02 3.52
N VAL A 84 13.25 1.46 2.25
CA VAL A 84 14.34 1.18 1.32
C VAL A 84 15.65 1.72 1.88
N ARG A 85 15.67 2.97 2.36
CA ARG A 85 16.85 3.58 2.98
C ARG A 85 17.38 2.75 4.14
N ASN A 86 16.51 2.36 5.07
CA ASN A 86 16.90 1.58 6.24
C ASN A 86 17.37 0.16 5.89
N ALA A 87 16.75 -0.48 4.89
CA ALA A 87 17.08 -1.84 4.49
C ALA A 87 18.37 -1.93 3.65
N THR A 88 18.73 -0.86 2.94
CA THR A 88 19.84 -0.86 1.98
C THR A 88 21.03 -0.01 2.40
N GLY A 89 20.87 0.88 3.39
CA GLY A 89 21.90 1.82 3.81
C GLY A 89 22.15 2.96 2.83
N LEU A 90 21.23 3.22 1.89
CA LEU A 90 21.32 4.36 0.98
C LEU A 90 21.36 5.69 1.77
N ASP A 91 22.14 6.65 1.28
CA ASP A 91 22.13 8.01 1.81
C ASP A 91 20.92 8.82 1.30
N GLU A 92 20.74 10.03 1.82
CA GLU A 92 19.63 10.91 1.43
C GLU A 92 19.67 11.29 -0.05
N ALA A 93 20.86 11.57 -0.58
CA ALA A 93 21.04 11.96 -1.97
C ALA A 93 20.64 10.83 -2.94
N ALA A 94 20.99 9.59 -2.62
CA ALA A 94 20.62 8.42 -3.40
C ALA A 94 19.13 8.09 -3.24
N THR A 95 18.58 8.20 -2.04
CA THR A 95 17.15 8.01 -1.77
C THR A 95 16.30 9.01 -2.56
N ALA A 96 16.72 10.28 -2.64
CA ALA A 96 16.03 11.32 -3.39
C ALA A 96 15.99 11.07 -4.91
N ARG A 97 16.90 10.25 -5.45
CA ARG A 97 16.94 9.89 -6.88
C ARG A 97 16.09 8.66 -7.21
N LEU A 98 15.47 8.00 -6.23
CA LEU A 98 14.65 6.82 -6.48
C LEU A 98 13.43 7.17 -7.33
N ARG A 99 13.27 6.45 -8.44
CA ARG A 99 12.07 6.49 -9.28
C ARG A 99 11.18 5.31 -8.91
N ILE A 100 10.14 5.58 -8.12
CA ILE A 100 9.21 4.55 -7.67
C ILE A 100 8.04 4.45 -8.66
N HIS A 101 8.08 3.43 -9.50
CA HIS A 101 6.93 2.99 -10.28
C HIS A 101 6.01 2.13 -9.40
N HIS A 102 4.70 2.31 -9.53
CA HIS A 102 3.72 1.62 -8.69
C HIS A 102 2.48 1.28 -9.49
N HIS A 103 1.86 0.16 -9.10
CA HIS A 103 0.48 -0.16 -9.41
C HIS A 103 -0.27 -0.19 -8.09
N CYS A 104 -1.41 0.47 -8.01
CA CYS A 104 -2.21 0.51 -6.80
C CYS A 104 -3.68 0.41 -7.16
N TRP A 105 -4.38 -0.45 -6.43
CA TRP A 105 -5.80 -0.69 -6.56
C TRP A 105 -6.38 -0.94 -5.17
N PHE A 106 -7.70 -0.97 -5.09
CA PHE A 106 -8.41 -1.36 -3.89
C PHE A 106 -9.40 -2.47 -4.19
N HIS A 107 -9.70 -3.24 -3.16
CA HIS A 107 -10.79 -4.21 -3.15
C HIS A 107 -11.91 -3.74 -2.23
N ILE A 108 -13.15 -3.95 -2.66
CA ILE A 108 -14.31 -3.92 -1.77
C ILE A 108 -14.88 -5.32 -1.72
N THR A 109 -14.77 -5.94 -0.55
CA THR A 109 -15.18 -7.33 -0.33
C THR A 109 -16.43 -7.37 0.52
N ARG A 110 -17.48 -8.04 0.04
CA ARG A 110 -18.78 -8.21 0.72
C ARG A 110 -19.21 -9.67 0.73
N ASN A 111 -20.11 -10.02 1.66
CA ASN A 111 -20.88 -11.27 1.69
C ASN A 111 -20.04 -12.54 1.44
N GLY A 112 -19.01 -12.78 2.26
CA GLY A 112 -18.17 -13.98 2.12
C GLY A 112 -17.24 -13.99 0.90
N GLY A 113 -17.07 -12.85 0.21
CA GLY A 113 -16.07 -12.69 -0.83
C GLY A 113 -14.65 -12.93 -0.31
N TYR A 114 -13.76 -13.37 -1.20
CA TYR A 114 -12.36 -13.65 -0.93
C TYR A 114 -11.50 -13.27 -2.15
N PHE A 115 -10.24 -12.92 -1.90
CA PHE A 115 -9.21 -12.60 -2.89
C PHE A 115 -7.87 -13.14 -2.39
#